data_AF-A0A5J6PEM3-F1
#
_entry.id   AF-A0A5J6PEM3-F1
#
_cell.length_a   1.000
_cell.length_b   1.000
_cell.length_c   1.000
_cell.angle_alpha   90.00
_cell.angle_beta   90.00
_cell.angle_gamma   90.00
#
_symmetry.space_group_name_H-M   'P 1'
#
loop_
_entity.id
_entity.type
_entity.pdbx_description
1 polymer ?
#
loop_
_entity_poly.entity_id
_entity_poly.type
_entity_poly.pdbx_seq_one_letter_code
_entity_poly.pdbx_strand_id
1 'polypeptide(L)'
;MAAYLGVKRVIMLGYDMQHTGGKTHWHGDHPKGLANAGKVNKWPVQFDYLKNNLGDVEIINASSVSALTCFKRVSLDEALA
;
A
#
# COMPACT_ATOMS: atom_id res chain seq x y z
N MET A 1 -12.49 0.48 -0.55
CA MET A 1 -13.42 0.45 -1.69
C MET A 1 -13.50 -0.94 -2.33
N ALA A 2 -12.42 -1.49 -2.88
CA ALA A 2 -12.44 -2.79 -3.59
C ALA A 2 -13.18 -3.90 -2.82
N ALA A 3 -12.89 -4.10 -1.53
CA ALA A 3 -13.57 -5.09 -0.70
C ALA A 3 -15.11 -4.92 -0.62
N TYR A 4 -15.61 -3.68 -0.64
CA TYR A 4 -17.04 -3.40 -0.62
C TYR A 4 -17.73 -3.61 -1.97
N LEU A 5 -16.95 -3.75 -3.05
CA LEU A 5 -17.46 -4.09 -4.38
C LEU A 5 -17.61 -5.61 -4.59
N GLY A 6 -17.41 -6.41 -3.55
CA GLY A 6 -17.61 -7.87 -3.60
C GLY A 6 -16.44 -8.66 -4.20
N VAL A 7 -15.27 -8.02 -4.42
CA VAL A 7 -14.08 -8.74 -4.89
C VAL A 7 -13.60 -9.75 -3.84
N LYS A 8 -13.04 -10.86 -4.30
CA LYS A 8 -12.50 -11.91 -3.43
C LYS A 8 -11.00 -11.81 -3.21
N ARG A 9 -10.29 -11.17 -4.13
CA ARG A 9 -8.83 -11.04 -4.11
C ARG A 9 -8.42 -9.62 -4.53
N VAL A 10 -7.45 -9.05 -3.82
CA VAL A 10 -6.85 -7.75 -4.08
C VAL A 10 -5.34 -7.90 -4.12
N ILE A 11 -4.73 -7.46 -5.22
CA ILE A 11 -3.27 -7.37 -5.38
C ILE A 11 -2.89 -5.91 -5.23
N MET A 12 -2.09 -5.60 -4.22
CA MET A 12 -1.55 -4.26 -4.01
C MET A 12 -0.19 -4.14 -4.71
N LEU A 13 0.00 -3.08 -5.49
CA LEU A 13 1.25 -2.77 -6.17
C LEU A 13 1.55 -1.27 -6.08
N GLY A 14 2.78 -0.90 -5.71
CA GLY A 14 3.18 0.50 -5.51
C GLY A 14 2.72 1.10 -4.18
N TYR A 15 2.44 0.27 -3.18
CA TYR A 15 2.03 0.69 -1.84
C TYR A 15 3.23 0.70 -0.88
N ASP A 16 4.13 1.66 -1.08
CA ASP A 16 5.37 1.75 -0.31
C ASP A 16 5.11 2.06 1.17
N MET A 17 4.26 3.05 1.46
CA MET A 17 3.99 3.53 2.83
C MET A 17 5.25 3.93 3.62
N GLN A 18 6.31 4.31 2.91
CA GLN A 18 7.55 4.86 3.42
C GLN A 18 8.19 5.77 2.37
N HIS A 19 9.20 6.54 2.77
CA HIS A 19 10.08 7.20 1.80
C HIS A 19 11.15 6.22 1.32
N THR A 20 11.45 6.25 0.03
CA THR A 20 12.44 5.37 -0.60
C THR A 20 13.48 6.24 -1.30
N GLY A 21 14.76 6.05 -0.97
CA GLY A 21 15.86 6.85 -1.55
C GLY A 21 15.74 8.36 -1.29
N GLY A 22 15.20 8.75 -0.13
CA GLY A 22 15.01 10.16 0.25
C GLY A 22 13.90 10.91 -0.50
N LYS A 23 13.09 10.21 -1.31
CA LYS A 23 11.98 10.81 -2.06
C LYS A 23 10.64 10.65 -1.32
N THR A 24 9.80 11.68 -1.36
CA THR A 24 8.45 11.61 -0.77
C THR A 24 7.42 10.93 -1.68
N HIS A 25 7.67 10.92 -2.99
CA HIS A 25 6.88 10.21 -4.00
C HIS A 25 7.78 9.59 -5.06
N TRP A 26 7.24 8.63 -5.82
CA TRP A 26 7.92 8.06 -6.97
C TRP A 26 8.17 9.11 -8.09
N HIS A 27 7.20 9.98 -8.35
CA HIS A 27 7.28 11.04 -9.36
C HIS A 27 7.97 12.34 -8.87
N GLY A 28 8.47 12.36 -7.63
CA GLY A 28 9.05 13.55 -7.01
C GLY A 28 8.04 14.46 -6.30
N ASP A 29 8.55 15.51 -5.67
CA ASP A 29 7.76 16.43 -4.86
C ASP A 29 6.85 17.31 -5.71
N HIS A 30 5.66 17.58 -5.19
CA HIS A 30 4.72 18.50 -5.81
C HIS A 30 5.25 19.95 -5.80
N PRO A 31 4.80 20.80 -6.74
CA PRO A 31 5.12 22.21 -6.74
C PRO A 31 4.57 22.92 -5.49
N LYS A 32 5.10 24.12 -5.22
CA LYS A 32 4.69 24.97 -4.10
C LYS A 32 3.18 25.17 -4.09
N GLY A 33 2.55 24.97 -2.93
CA GLY A 33 1.11 25.08 -2.72
C GLY A 33 0.40 23.72 -2.57
N LEU A 34 1.09 22.62 -2.88
CA LEU A 34 0.60 21.26 -2.65
C LEU A 34 1.43 20.57 -1.55
N ALA A 35 0.76 19.75 -0.75
CA ALA A 35 1.41 18.97 0.29
C ALA A 35 2.06 17.72 -0.28
N ASN A 36 3.21 17.33 0.26
CA ASN A 36 3.85 16.05 -0.01
C ASN A 36 3.51 15.00 1.08
N ALA A 37 3.98 13.76 0.90
CA ALA A 37 3.78 12.64 1.83
C ALA A 37 4.56 12.77 3.16
N GLY A 38 4.45 13.90 3.86
CA GLY A 38 5.20 14.21 5.09
C GLY A 38 4.77 13.41 6.33
N LYS A 39 3.62 12.72 6.27
CA LYS A 39 3.11 11.85 7.36
C LYS A 39 3.00 10.39 6.92
N VAL A 40 3.80 9.98 5.93
CA VAL A 40 3.79 8.62 5.35
C VAL A 40 3.92 7.53 6.42
N ASN A 41 4.70 7.79 7.47
CA ASN A 41 4.95 6.86 8.57
C ASN A 41 3.71 6.53 9.41
N LYS A 42 2.61 7.28 9.29
CA LYS A 42 1.34 7.00 9.97
C LYS A 42 0.45 6.04 9.18
N TRP A 43 0.70 5.87 7.89
CA TRP A 43 -0.17 5.09 7.02
C TRP A 43 -0.18 3.59 7.34
N PRO A 44 0.94 2.92 7.71
CA PRO A 44 0.91 1.50 8.04
C PRO A 44 -0.13 1.13 9.10
N VAL A 45 -0.24 1.92 10.17
CA VAL A 45 -1.24 1.72 11.25
C VAL A 45 -2.69 1.75 10.73
N GLN A 46 -2.96 2.57 9.70
CA GLN A 46 -4.29 2.63 9.09
C GLN A 46 -4.58 1.37 8.26
N PHE A 47 -3.56 0.78 7.63
CA PHE A 47 -3.69 -0.50 6.94
C PHE A 47 -3.85 -1.67 7.92
N ASP A 48 -3.21 -1.62 9.09
CA ASP A 48 -3.44 -2.60 10.16
C ASP A 48 -4.90 -2.56 10.63
N TYR A 49 -5.43 -1.36 10.87
CA TYR A 49 -6.85 -1.18 11.19
C TYR A 49 -7.74 -1.72 10.07
N LEU A 50 -7.44 -1.39 8.81
CA LEU A 50 -8.19 -1.87 7.65
C LEU A 50 -8.16 -3.41 7.55
N LYS A 51 -7.01 -4.06 7.71
CA LYS A 51 -6.88 -5.53 7.70
C LYS A 51 -7.79 -6.19 8.73
N ASN A 52 -7.96 -5.58 9.91
CA ASN A 52 -8.81 -6.09 10.98
C ASN A 52 -10.31 -5.83 10.78
N ASN A 53 -10.69 -4.93 9.87
CA ASN A 53 -12.09 -4.55 9.63
C ASN A 53 -12.60 -4.97 8.25
N LEU A 54 -11.72 -5.49 7.39
CA LEU A 54 -12.13 -6.14 6.15
C LEU A 54 -12.43 -7.61 6.45
N GLY A 55 -13.54 -8.12 5.91
CA GLY A 55 -13.91 -9.54 6.00
C GLY A 55 -12.97 -10.43 5.17
N ASP A 56 -13.50 -11.53 4.64
CA ASP A 56 -12.70 -12.62 4.02
C ASP A 56 -12.11 -12.29 2.63
N VAL A 57 -11.75 -11.04 2.37
CA VAL A 57 -11.05 -10.65 1.14
C VAL A 57 -9.58 -11.02 1.27
N GLU A 58 -9.07 -11.81 0.33
CA GLU A 58 -7.63 -12.04 0.23
C GLU A 58 -6.94 -10.76 -0.24
N ILE A 59 -5.98 -10.28 0.54
CA ILE A 59 -5.19 -9.09 0.20
C ILE A 59 -3.71 -9.48 0.28
N ILE A 60 -3.02 -9.31 -0.84
CA ILE A 60 -1.59 -9.57 -0.97
C ILE A 60 -0.87 -8.31 -1.46
N ASN A 61 0.38 -8.15 -1.04
CA ASN A 61 1.22 -7.01 -1.41
C ASN A 61 2.35 -7.47 -2.35
N ALA A 62 2.26 -7.06 -3.61
CA ALA A 62 3.24 -7.30 -4.66
C ALA A 62 4.27 -6.15 -4.79
N SER A 63 4.25 -5.17 -3.89
CA SER A 63 5.18 -4.03 -3.95
C SER A 63 6.61 -4.48 -3.59
N SER A 64 7.58 -4.15 -4.45
CA SER A 64 9.00 -4.50 -4.30
C SER A 64 9.71 -3.73 -3.17
N VAL A 65 9.16 -2.60 -2.74
CA VAL A 65 9.52 -1.90 -1.49
C VAL A 65 8.22 -1.54 -0.78
N SER A 66 8.10 -1.85 0.51
CA SER A 66 6.91 -1.51 1.31
C SER A 66 7.18 -1.63 2.81
N ALA A 67 6.64 -0.68 3.58
CA ALA A 67 6.59 -0.72 5.04
C ALA A 67 5.35 -1.46 5.57
N LEU A 68 4.44 -1.90 4.69
CA LEU A 68 3.27 -2.68 5.11
C LEU A 68 3.70 -4.10 5.46
N THR A 69 3.36 -4.50 6.69
CA THR A 69 3.65 -5.86 7.21
C THR A 69 2.38 -6.68 7.45
N CYS A 70 1.20 -6.06 7.45
CA CYS A 70 -0.08 -6.72 7.72
C CYS A 70 -0.68 -7.52 6.56
N PHE A 71 -0.08 -7.48 5.38
CA PHE A 71 -0.46 -8.29 4.23
C PHE A 71 0.69 -9.21 3.82
N LYS A 72 0.36 -10.42 3.37
CA LYS A 72 1.36 -11.34 2.82
C LYS A 72 2.05 -10.67 1.63
N ARG A 73 3.38 -10.64 1.68
CA ARG A 73 4.21 -10.10 0.59
C ARG A 73 4.57 -11.20 -0.40
N VAL A 74 4.42 -10.90 -1.68
CA VAL A 74 4.77 -11.78 -2.80
C VAL A 74 5.46 -10.99 -3.90
N SER A 75 6.10 -11.66 -4.85
CA SER A 75 6.52 -11.01 -6.09
C SER A 75 5.31 -10.68 -6.97
N LEU A 76 5.49 -9.78 -7.94
CA LEU A 76 4.44 -9.45 -8.88
C LEU A 76 4.06 -10.65 -9.77
N ASP A 77 5.05 -11.43 -10.20
CA ASP A 77 4.81 -12.63 -11.02
C ASP A 77 3.99 -13.68 -10.25
N GLU A 78 4.31 -13.95 -8.98
CA GLU A 78 3.51 -14.84 -8.12
C GLU A 78 2.09 -14.32 -7.89
N ALA A 79 1.89 -13.00 -7.87
CA ALA A 79 0.56 -12.43 -7.69
C ALA A 79 -0.33 -12.61 -8.93
N LEU A 80 0.27 -12.58 -10.12
CA LEU A 80 -0.41 -12.62 -11.42
C LEU A 80 -0.55 -14.03 -12.03
N ALA A 81 0.17 -15.02 -11.49
CA ALA A 81 0.01 -16.43 -11.84
C ALA A 81 -1.40 -16.95 -11.48
#